data_AF-A0AA43CJE2-F1
#
_entry.id   AF-A0AA43CJE2-F1
#
_cell.length_a   1.000
_cell.length_b   1.000
_cell.length_c   1.000
_cell.angle_alpha   90.00
_cell.angle_beta   90.00
_cell.angle_gamma   90.00
#
_symmetry.space_group_name_H-M   'P 1'
#
loop_
_entity.id
_entity.type
_entity.pdbx_description
1 polymer ?
#
loop_
_entity_poly.entity_id
_entity_poly.type
_entity_poly.pdbx_seq_one_letter_code
_entity_poly.pdbx_strand_id
1 'polypeptide(L)'
;MLADGGTEKTLIPLRIDLAPNQYVTIDELTYPESEPFDFVGSDSPWRVYSGDVATTLNLSVSSGAGSWQGALEGQIVFQSCNDRTCFPPDSIPLSIPIRIGE
;
A
#
# COMPACT_ATOMS: atom_id res chain seq x y z
N MET A 1 -13.64 -0.10 5.82
CA MET A 1 -12.78 0.92 5.17
C MET A 1 -11.36 0.79 5.70
N LEU A 2 -10.37 1.30 4.97
CA LEU A 2 -8.96 1.34 5.38
C LEU A 2 -8.55 2.78 5.62
N ALA A 3 -7.78 3.04 6.67
CA ALA A 3 -7.27 4.39 6.91
C ALA A 3 -6.26 4.81 5.83
N ASP A 4 -6.34 6.05 5.35
CA ASP A 4 -5.34 6.61 4.42
C ASP A 4 -4.08 7.13 5.14
N GLY A 5 -4.11 7.18 6.48
CA GLY A 5 -3.04 7.73 7.31
C GLY A 5 -2.99 9.25 7.39
N GLY A 6 -4.12 9.94 7.14
CA GLY A 6 -4.28 11.39 7.12
C GLY A 6 -3.89 12.14 8.40
N THR A 7 -4.67 13.14 8.83
CA THR A 7 -4.28 14.04 9.92
C THR A 7 -4.23 13.40 11.32
N GLU A 8 -4.84 12.23 11.49
CA GLU A 8 -4.90 11.53 12.78
C GLU A 8 -3.67 10.64 13.01
N LYS A 9 -2.82 11.06 13.95
CA LYS A 9 -1.50 10.45 14.23
C LYS A 9 -1.56 9.02 14.77
N THR A 10 -2.74 8.54 15.15
CA THR A 10 -2.94 7.21 15.76
C THR A 10 -3.39 6.15 14.77
N LEU A 11 -3.74 6.53 13.53
CA LEU A 11 -4.16 5.60 12.50
C LEU A 11 -2.97 4.96 11.80
N ILE A 12 -3.09 3.66 11.50
CA ILE A 12 -2.09 2.96 10.71
C ILE A 12 -2.57 2.95 9.25
N PRO A 13 -1.85 3.63 8.33
CA PRO A 13 -2.26 3.68 6.94
C PRO A 13 -2.19 2.32 6.27
N LEU A 14 -2.95 2.19 5.18
CA LEU A 14 -2.64 1.22 4.13
C LEU A 14 -1.21 1.48 3.62
N ARG A 15 -0.34 0.48 3.75
CA ARG A 15 1.06 0.52 3.33
C ARG A 15 1.41 -0.74 2.56
N ILE A 16 2.15 -0.59 1.46
CA ILE A 16 2.75 -1.71 0.75
C ILE A 16 4.26 -1.67 0.98
N ASP A 17 4.76 -2.67 1.71
CA ASP A 17 6.19 -2.87 1.93
C ASP A 17 6.70 -3.90 0.92
N LEU A 18 7.62 -3.50 0.05
CA LEU A 18 8.24 -4.38 -0.94
C LEU A 18 9.76 -4.32 -0.80
N ALA A 19 10.42 -5.48 -0.93
CA ALA A 19 11.87 -5.56 -0.90
C ALA A 19 12.44 -5.38 -2.33
N PRO A 20 13.17 -4.29 -2.63
CA PRO A 20 13.87 -4.17 -3.90
C PRO A 20 14.99 -5.21 -3.98
N ASN A 21 15.46 -5.48 -5.19
CA ASN A 21 16.60 -6.38 -5.42
C ASN A 21 17.62 -5.73 -6.36
N GLN A 22 18.70 -6.45 -6.67
CA GLN A 22 19.79 -5.93 -7.51
C GLN A 22 19.38 -5.58 -8.97
N TYR A 23 18.21 -6.04 -9.41
CA TYR A 23 17.71 -5.85 -10.78
C TYR A 23 16.49 -4.94 -10.85
N VAL A 24 15.68 -4.88 -9.78
CA VAL A 24 14.44 -4.10 -9.74
C VAL A 24 14.40 -3.23 -8.50
N THR A 25 14.29 -1.93 -8.69
CA THR A 25 14.10 -0.93 -7.64
C THR A 25 12.69 -0.37 -7.66
N ILE A 26 12.22 0.09 -6.50
CA ILE A 26 10.93 0.75 -6.35
C ILE A 26 11.17 2.26 -6.36
N ASP A 27 10.62 2.94 -7.35
CA ASP A 27 10.82 4.38 -7.51
C ASP A 27 9.73 5.17 -6.79
N GLU A 28 8.48 4.76 -7.02
CA GLU A 28 7.31 5.46 -6.48
C GLU A 28 6.16 4.48 -6.25
N LEU A 29 5.45 4.67 -5.14
CA LEU A 29 4.18 4.02 -4.84
C LEU A 29 3.12 5.10 -4.64
N THR A 30 2.13 5.12 -5.51
CA THR A 30 1.04 6.10 -5.51
C THR A 30 -0.26 5.43 -5.07
N TYR A 31 -0.92 6.03 -4.08
CA TYR A 31 -2.24 5.63 -3.62
C TYR A 31 -3.33 6.44 -4.34
N PRO A 32 -4.55 5.90 -4.48
CA PRO A 32 -5.65 6.66 -5.06
C PRO A 32 -6.05 7.82 -4.14
N GLU A 33 -6.93 8.69 -4.62
CA GLU A 33 -7.54 9.69 -3.76
C GLU A 33 -8.45 9.00 -2.71
N SER A 34 -8.26 9.34 -1.43
CA SER A 34 -9.12 8.87 -0.35
C SER A 34 -10.32 9.80 -0.15
N GLU A 35 -11.38 9.24 0.40
CA GLU A 35 -12.66 9.91 0.62
C GLU A 35 -12.84 10.34 2.09
N PRO A 36 -13.56 11.44 2.34
CA PRO A 36 -13.94 11.82 3.70
C PRO A 36 -14.96 10.84 4.27
N PHE A 37 -14.81 10.49 5.53
CA PHE A 37 -15.70 9.60 6.27
C PHE A 37 -15.92 10.11 7.68
N ASP A 38 -17.19 10.24 8.06
CA ASP A 38 -17.59 10.73 9.38
C ASP A 38 -17.47 9.60 10.40
N PHE A 39 -16.34 9.61 11.12
CA PHE A 39 -16.12 8.69 12.23
C PHE A 39 -16.87 9.19 13.47
N VAL A 40 -17.68 8.32 14.08
CA VAL A 40 -18.49 8.68 15.25
C VAL A 40 -17.56 9.03 16.42
N GLY A 41 -17.66 10.28 16.87
CA GLY A 41 -16.86 10.79 17.99
C GLY A 41 -15.53 11.43 17.58
N SER A 42 -15.29 11.65 16.27
CA SER A 42 -14.21 12.52 15.83
C SER A 42 -14.68 13.95 15.63
N ASP A 43 -13.82 14.92 15.95
CA ASP A 43 -14.06 16.35 15.73
C ASP A 43 -13.92 16.76 14.24
N SER A 44 -13.36 15.90 13.39
CA SER A 44 -13.18 16.15 11.96
C SER A 44 -13.34 14.88 11.12
N PRO A 45 -13.79 14.96 9.86
CA PRO A 45 -13.89 13.80 9.00
C PRO A 45 -12.53 13.14 8.81
N TRP A 46 -12.49 11.82 8.91
CA TRP A 46 -11.30 11.04 8.59
C TRP A 46 -11.21 10.83 7.10
N ARG A 47 -10.02 10.51 6.62
CA ARG A 47 -9.84 10.09 5.23
C ARG A 47 -9.58 8.59 5.16
N VAL A 48 -10.35 7.93 4.29
CA VAL A 48 -10.36 6.47 4.20
C VAL A 48 -10.40 6.01 2.75
N TYR A 49 -10.01 4.76 2.54
CA TYR A 49 -10.28 4.01 1.33
C TYR A 49 -11.43 3.03 1.55
N SER A 50 -12.37 2.99 0.61
CA SER A 50 -13.54 2.13 0.64
C SER A 50 -13.69 1.36 -0.66
N GLY A 51 -14.29 0.16 -0.58
CA GLY A 51 -14.43 -0.71 -1.74
C GLY A 51 -13.07 -1.18 -2.27
N ASP A 52 -12.93 -1.16 -3.59
CA ASP A 52 -11.70 -1.58 -4.28
C ASP A 52 -10.68 -0.44 -4.28
N VAL A 53 -9.44 -0.76 -3.86
CA VAL A 53 -8.34 0.20 -3.78
C VAL A 53 -7.29 -0.17 -4.81
N ALA A 54 -7.08 0.70 -5.80
CA ALA A 54 -6.07 0.51 -6.83
C ALA A 54 -4.86 1.43 -6.58
N THR A 55 -3.70 0.83 -6.31
CA THR A 55 -2.43 1.54 -6.13
C THR A 55 -1.52 1.33 -7.33
N THR A 56 -0.72 2.34 -7.68
CA THR A 56 0.24 2.26 -8.79
C THR A 56 1.66 2.20 -8.25
N LEU A 57 2.43 1.24 -8.75
CA LEU A 57 3.84 1.04 -8.39
C LEU A 57 4.72 1.30 -9.62
N ASN A 58 5.57 2.32 -9.55
CA ASN A 58 6.60 2.60 -10.54
C ASN A 58 7.89 1.89 -10.14
N LEU A 59 8.42 1.11 -11.08
CA LEU A 59 9.62 0.30 -10.90
C LEU A 59 10.67 0.68 -11.93
N SER A 60 11.94 0.68 -11.51
CA SER A 60 13.07 0.77 -12.41
C SER A 60 13.79 -0.57 -12.52
N VAL A 61 14.21 -0.88 -13.74
CA VAL A 61 15.00 -2.08 -14.04
C VAL A 61 16.46 -1.68 -14.27
N SER A 62 17.38 -2.35 -13.58
CA SER A 62 18.82 -2.15 -13.76
C SER A 62 19.25 -2.53 -15.17
N SER A 63 20.09 -1.71 -15.79
CA SER A 63 20.68 -1.99 -17.11
C SER A 63 21.53 -3.26 -17.16
N GLY A 64 21.98 -3.74 -15.99
CA GLY A 64 22.71 -5.00 -15.85
C GLY A 64 21.83 -6.24 -15.63
N ALA A 65 20.50 -6.11 -15.66
CA ALA A 65 19.59 -7.21 -15.34
C ALA A 65 19.59 -8.35 -16.37
N GLY A 66 19.88 -8.04 -17.64
CA GLY A 66 19.78 -9.02 -18.73
C GLY A 66 18.44 -9.74 -18.72
N SER A 67 18.43 -11.02 -19.11
CA SER A 67 17.26 -11.88 -18.90
C SER A 67 17.19 -12.32 -17.44
N TRP A 68 16.15 -11.91 -16.72
CA TRP A 68 15.92 -12.30 -15.32
C TRP A 68 14.45 -12.62 -15.05
N GLN A 69 14.22 -13.63 -14.20
CA GLN A 69 12.90 -13.99 -13.72
C GLN A 69 12.95 -14.18 -12.21
N GLY A 70 11.97 -13.64 -11.51
CA GLY A 70 11.85 -13.78 -10.06
C GLY A 70 10.59 -13.10 -9.56
N ALA A 71 10.59 -12.73 -8.29
CA ALA A 71 9.48 -12.00 -7.68
C ALA A 71 10.01 -10.85 -6.80
N LEU A 72 9.23 -9.78 -6.69
CA LEU A 72 9.33 -8.85 -5.58
C LEU A 72 8.45 -9.37 -4.45
N GLU A 73 9.07 -9.65 -3.31
CA GLU A 73 8.39 -10.12 -2.11
C GLU A 73 8.13 -8.95 -1.16
N GLY A 74 7.04 -9.05 -0.42
CA GLY A 74 6.60 -7.99 0.46
C GLY A 74 5.34 -8.32 1.24
N GLN A 75 4.70 -7.27 1.75
CA GLN A 75 3.47 -7.35 2.51
C GLN A 75 2.63 -6.08 2.33
N ILE A 76 1.32 -6.26 2.34
CA ILE A 76 0.33 -5.19 2.45
C ILE A 76 -0.06 -5.09 3.91
N VAL A 77 0.27 -4.00 4.57
CA VAL A 77 -0.10 -3.69 5.96
C VAL A 77 -1.26 -2.72 5.95
N PHE A 78 -2.29 -2.98 6.74
CA PHE A 78 -3.45 -2.12 6.79
C PHE A 78 -4.14 -2.16 8.15
N GLN A 79 -4.93 -1.13 8.41
CA GLN A 79 -5.86 -1.10 9.52
C GLN A 79 -7.27 -0.93 8.97
N SER A 80 -8.14 -1.88 9.31
CA SER A 80 -9.56 -1.78 8.97
C SER A 80 -10.31 -1.02 10.06
N CYS A 81 -11.28 -0.20 9.66
CA CYS A 81 -12.18 0.50 10.56
C CYS A 81 -13.64 0.33 10.11
N ASN A 82 -14.56 0.46 11.07
CA ASN A 82 -15.97 0.76 10.85
C ASN A 82 -16.26 2.21 11.28
N ASP A 83 -17.54 2.58 11.43
CA ASP A 83 -17.98 3.92 11.81
C ASP A 83 -17.66 4.32 13.26
N ARG A 84 -17.17 3.38 14.10
CA ARG A 84 -16.99 3.58 15.55
C ARG A 84 -15.66 3.08 16.09
N THR A 85 -14.95 2.22 15.36
CA THR A 85 -13.78 1.52 15.88
C THR A 85 -12.84 1.13 14.74
N CYS A 86 -11.54 1.24 15.00
CA CYS A 86 -10.50 0.62 14.20
C CYS A 86 -10.01 -0.66 14.87
N PHE A 87 -9.86 -1.70 14.07
CA PHE A 87 -9.37 -2.99 14.52
C PHE A 87 -7.83 -2.97 14.65
N PRO A 88 -7.22 -3.96 15.32
CA PRO A 88 -5.78 -4.13 15.28
C PRO A 88 -5.27 -4.20 13.83
N PRO A 89 -4.04 -3.72 13.56
CA PRO A 89 -3.43 -3.85 12.24
C PRO A 89 -3.32 -5.30 11.80
N ASP A 90 -3.43 -5.50 10.50
CA ASP A 90 -3.26 -6.80 9.86
C ASP A 90 -2.33 -6.68 8.65
N SER A 91 -1.81 -7.81 8.19
CA SER A 91 -0.87 -7.87 7.07
C SER A 91 -1.13 -9.07 6.16
N ILE A 92 -1.10 -8.83 4.85
CA ILE A 92 -1.22 -9.88 3.83
C ILE A 92 0.11 -9.99 3.08
N PRO A 93 0.71 -11.19 2.93
CA PRO A 93 1.91 -11.36 2.13
C PRO A 93 1.63 -11.05 0.65
N LEU A 94 2.60 -10.41 -0.02
CA LEU A 94 2.52 -10.01 -1.41
C LEU A 94 3.75 -10.52 -2.17
N SER A 95 3.51 -11.22 -3.28
CA SER A 95 4.55 -11.68 -4.20
C SER A 95 4.18 -11.23 -5.62
N ILE A 96 5.02 -10.38 -6.22
CA ILE A 96 4.80 -9.84 -7.58
C ILE A 96 5.79 -10.53 -8.52
N PRO A 97 5.35 -11.46 -9.38
CA PRO A 97 6.24 -12.10 -10.33
C PRO A 97 6.69 -11.10 -11.40
N ILE A 98 8.00 -11.04 -11.65
CA ILE A 98 8.61 -10.17 -12.65
C ILE A 98 9.39 -11.03 -13.63
N ARG A 99 9.26 -10.70 -14.91
CA ARG A 99 10.05 -11.24 -16.01
C ARG A 99 10.65 -10.08 -16.79
N ILE A 100 11.97 -10.03 -16.82
CA ILE A 100 12.75 -9.12 -17.65
C ILE A 100 13.25 -9.97 -18.83
N GLY A 101 12.77 -9.63 -20.03
CA GLY A 101 13.20 -10.24 -21.29
C GLY A 101 14.07 -9.28 -22.10
N GLU A 102 14.64 -9.80 -23.19
CA GLU A 102 15.29 -9.01 -24.24
C GLU A 102 14.29 -8.29 -25.15
#